data_AF-A0A3D9FG22-F1
#
_entry.id   AF-A0A3D9FG22-F1
#
_cell.length_a   1.000
_cell.length_b   1.000
_cell.length_c   1.000
_cell.angle_alpha   90.00
_cell.angle_beta   90.00
_cell.angle_gamma   90.00
#
_symmetry.space_group_name_H-M   'P 1'
#
loop_
_entity.id
_entity.type
_entity.pdbx_description
1 polymer ?
#
loop_
_entity_poly.entity_id
_entity_poly.type
_entity_poly.pdbx_seq_one_letter_code
_entity_poly.pdbx_strand_id
1 'polypeptide(L)'
;MTNQAQAIAALVETARGNRPQSLENREVEETLNIALALLVELSVANDKIDRLERLVAKLRGEDVEALREIRYDGAVADQRQETTDALLMRVLRILIDPRAQAES
;
A
#
# COMPACT_ATOMS: atom_id res chain seq x y z
N MET A 1 0.42 7.10 26.44
CA MET A 1 -0.43 7.02 25.24
C MET A 1 0.00 5.79 24.46
N THR A 2 -0.86 4.79 24.32
CA THR A 2 -0.60 3.61 23.48
C THR A 2 -0.57 4.04 22.03
N ASN A 3 0.47 3.69 21.29
CA ASN A 3 0.50 3.96 19.85
C ASN A 3 -0.41 2.97 19.10
N GLN A 4 -0.74 3.26 17.83
CA GLN A 4 -1.64 2.41 17.05
C GLN A 4 -1.18 0.94 16.96
N ALA A 5 0.13 0.71 16.85
CA ALA A 5 0.68 -0.66 16.81
C ALA A 5 0.41 -1.42 18.12
N GLN A 6 0.55 -0.77 19.27
CA GLN A 6 0.24 -1.35 20.58
C GLN A 6 -1.26 -1.60 20.77
N ALA A 7 -2.12 -0.73 20.22
CA ALA A 7 -3.57 -0.94 20.26
C ALA A 7 -4.01 -2.15 19.42
N ILE A 8 -3.42 -2.34 18.24
CA ILE A 8 -3.68 -3.52 17.38
C ILE A 8 -3.14 -4.79 18.04
N ALA A 9 -1.93 -4.76 18.60
CA ALA A 9 -1.37 -5.90 19.34
C ALA A 9 -2.26 -6.31 20.52
N ALA A 10 -2.72 -5.34 21.31
CA ALA A 10 -3.65 -5.60 22.42
C ALA A 10 -4.98 -6.22 21.93
N LEU A 11 -5.52 -5.77 20.78
CA LEU A 11 -6.71 -6.38 20.18
C LEU A 11 -6.49 -7.85 19.81
N VAL A 12 -5.33 -8.16 19.20
CA VAL A 12 -4.94 -9.53 18.84
C VAL A 12 -4.79 -10.40 20.10
N GLU A 13 -4.20 -9.88 21.17
CA GLU A 13 -4.06 -10.58 22.44
C GLU A 13 -5.41 -10.83 23.15
N THR A 14 -6.38 -9.93 22.97
CA THR A 14 -7.74 -10.10 23.54
C THR A 14 -8.61 -11.09 22.77
N ALA A 15 -8.24 -11.44 21.54
CA ALA A 15 -8.96 -12.44 20.74
C ALA A 15 -8.74 -13.84 21.34
N ARG A 16 -9.75 -14.38 22.02
CA ARG A 16 -9.69 -15.73 22.60
C ARG A 16 -10.03 -16.79 21.54
N GLY A 17 -9.16 -17.79 21.40
CA GLY A 17 -9.37 -18.99 20.57
C GLY A 17 -8.46 -19.05 19.34
N ASN A 18 -8.24 -20.26 18.82
CA ASN A 18 -7.59 -20.42 17.52
C ASN A 18 -8.54 -19.94 16.42
N ARG A 19 -8.10 -19.00 15.59
CA ARG A 19 -8.86 -18.58 14.41
C ARG A 19 -9.02 -19.81 13.49
N PRO A 20 -10.26 -20.26 13.21
CA PRO A 20 -10.45 -21.40 12.34
C PRO A 20 -9.96 -21.07 10.93
N GLN A 21 -9.12 -21.94 10.38
CA GLN A 21 -8.63 -21.84 9.02
C GLN A 21 -9.80 -22.11 8.06
N SER A 22 -9.92 -21.29 7.03
CA SER A 22 -11.00 -21.35 6.03
C SER A 22 -10.57 -22.09 4.76
N LEU A 23 -9.30 -22.03 4.39
CA LEU A 23 -8.72 -22.71 3.22
C LEU A 23 -7.90 -23.93 3.65
N GLU A 24 -7.69 -24.88 2.74
CA GLU A 24 -6.88 -26.07 3.03
C GLU A 24 -5.40 -25.74 3.26
N ASN A 25 -4.85 -24.83 2.46
CA ASN A 25 -3.46 -24.39 2.58
C ASN A 25 -3.37 -23.09 3.41
N ARG A 26 -2.55 -23.12 4.46
CA ARG A 26 -2.38 -22.01 5.40
C ARG A 26 -1.63 -20.83 4.77
N GLU A 27 -0.57 -21.09 4.01
CA GLU A 27 0.21 -20.03 3.36
C GLU A 27 -0.64 -19.24 2.35
N VAL A 28 -1.56 -19.91 1.64
CA VAL A 28 -2.51 -19.29 0.72
C VAL A 28 -3.49 -18.39 1.47
N GLU A 29 -4.02 -18.84 2.61
CA GLU A 29 -4.91 -18.02 3.44
C GLU A 29 -4.20 -16.80 4.03
N GLU A 30 -2.97 -16.96 4.50
CA GLU A 30 -2.14 -15.86 4.99
C GLU A 30 -1.86 -14.83 3.88
N THR A 31 -1.51 -15.29 2.68
CA THR A 31 -1.29 -14.43 1.51
C THR A 31 -2.57 -13.68 1.11
N LEU A 32 -3.72 -14.36 1.09
CA LEU A 32 -5.01 -13.74 0.81
C LEU A 32 -5.38 -12.68 1.85
N ASN A 33 -5.18 -12.99 3.14
CA ASN A 33 -5.45 -12.03 4.22
C ASN A 33 -4.57 -10.78 4.10
N ILE A 34 -3.29 -10.94 3.74
CA ILE A 34 -2.38 -9.80 3.47
C ILE A 34 -2.89 -8.98 2.27
N ALA A 35 -3.27 -9.63 1.17
CA ALA A 35 -3.81 -8.97 -0.01
C ALA A 35 -5.09 -8.17 0.31
N LEU A 36 -6.00 -8.74 1.09
CA LEU A 36 -7.23 -8.06 1.53
C LEU A 36 -6.93 -6.87 2.44
N ALA A 37 -5.98 -7.00 3.37
CA ALA A 37 -5.56 -5.88 4.21
C ALA A 37 -4.96 -4.73 3.37
N LEU A 38 -4.11 -5.05 2.39
CA LEU A 38 -3.55 -4.06 1.47
C LEU A 38 -4.63 -3.39 0.60
N LEU A 39 -5.64 -4.14 0.15
CA LEU A 39 -6.76 -3.59 -0.62
C LEU A 39 -7.55 -2.55 0.19
N VAL A 40 -7.79 -2.82 1.48
CA VAL A 40 -8.48 -1.88 2.38
C VAL A 40 -7.66 -0.60 2.54
N GLU A 41 -6.36 -0.73 2.82
CA GLU A 41 -5.47 0.43 2.96
C GLU A 41 -5.36 1.23 1.65
N LEU A 42 -5.29 0.55 0.49
CA LEU A 42 -5.27 1.20 -0.83
C LEU A 42 -6.57 1.95 -1.10
N SER A 43 -7.72 1.38 -0.74
CA SER A 43 -9.02 2.03 -0.87
C SER A 43 -9.08 3.32 -0.04
N VAL A 44 -8.62 3.26 1.21
CA VAL A 44 -8.54 4.43 2.10
C VAL A 44 -7.54 5.47 1.58
N ALA A 45 -6.41 5.05 1.00
CA ALA A 45 -5.44 5.93 0.39
C ALA A 45 -6.03 6.66 -0.82
N ASN A 46 -6.74 5.95 -1.71
CA ASN A 46 -7.40 6.54 -2.87
C ASN A 46 -8.47 7.57 -2.46
N ASP A 47 -9.28 7.28 -1.43
CA ASP A 47 -10.23 8.24 -0.88
C ASP A 47 -9.55 9.50 -0.34
N LYS A 48 -8.43 9.35 0.36
CA LYS A 48 -7.64 10.49 0.86
C LYS A 48 -7.05 11.29 -0.30
N ILE A 49 -6.56 10.64 -1.34
CA ILE A 49 -6.02 11.29 -2.55
C ILE A 49 -7.13 12.10 -3.23
N ASP A 50 -8.32 11.53 -3.47
CA ASP A 50 -9.44 12.26 -4.08
C ASP A 50 -9.85 13.49 -3.24
N ARG A 51 -9.87 13.36 -1.90
CA ARG A 51 -10.12 14.51 -1.01
C ARG A 51 -9.04 15.59 -1.15
N LEU A 52 -7.77 15.20 -1.25
CA LEU A 52 -6.66 16.13 -1.43
C LEU A 52 -6.74 16.81 -2.81
N GLU A 53 -7.02 16.07 -3.88
CA GLU A 53 -7.25 16.60 -5.23
C GLU A 53 -8.35 17.66 -5.22
N ARG A 54 -9.51 17.35 -4.61
CA ARG A 54 -10.63 18.31 -4.47
C ARG A 54 -10.27 19.56 -3.68
N LEU A 55 -9.50 19.40 -2.59
CA LEU A 55 -9.05 20.54 -1.80
C LEU A 55 -8.10 21.43 -2.59
N VAL A 56 -7.13 20.84 -3.29
CA VAL A 56 -6.18 21.57 -4.13
C VAL A 56 -6.89 22.27 -5.29
N ALA A 57 -7.83 21.62 -5.95
CA ALA A 57 -8.62 22.20 -7.05
C ALA A 57 -9.38 23.43 -6.56
N LYS A 58 -10.05 23.32 -5.40
CA LYS A 58 -10.73 24.44 -4.74
C LYS A 58 -9.78 25.59 -4.40
N LEU A 59 -8.58 25.30 -3.91
CA LEU A 59 -7.57 26.32 -3.57
C LEU A 59 -7.01 27.03 -4.80
N ARG A 60 -6.87 26.31 -5.92
CA ARG A 60 -6.39 26.85 -7.20
C ARG A 60 -7.49 27.53 -8.01
N GLY A 61 -8.76 27.30 -7.68
CA GLY A 61 -9.89 27.75 -8.49
C GLY A 61 -9.99 27.02 -9.84
N GLU A 62 -9.49 25.78 -9.89
CA GLU A 62 -9.47 24.92 -11.08
C GLU A 62 -10.43 23.74 -10.89
N ASP A 63 -10.75 23.03 -11.98
CA ASP A 63 -11.45 21.75 -11.93
C ASP A 63 -10.51 20.65 -11.39
N VAL A 64 -11.06 19.64 -10.71
CA VAL A 64 -10.30 18.44 -10.30
C VAL A 64 -9.71 17.71 -11.51
N GLU A 65 -10.45 17.65 -12.63
CA GLU A 65 -9.95 16.96 -13.82
C GLU A 65 -8.71 17.64 -14.40
N ALA A 66 -8.61 18.98 -14.30
CA ALA A 66 -7.42 19.72 -14.71
C ALA A 66 -6.18 19.33 -13.88
N LEU A 67 -6.35 18.93 -12.61
CA LEU A 67 -5.24 18.41 -11.80
C LEU A 67 -4.79 17.01 -12.23
N ARG A 68 -5.73 16.16 -12.64
CA ARG A 68 -5.45 14.77 -13.06
C ARG A 68 -4.74 14.72 -14.41
N GLU A 69 -4.98 15.71 -15.26
CA GLU A 69 -4.32 15.86 -16.55
C GLU A 69 -2.91 16.46 -16.47
N ILE A 70 -2.46 16.91 -15.29
CA ILE A 70 -1.11 17.46 -15.11
C ILE A 70 -0.07 16.42 -15.53
N ARG A 71 0.65 16.76 -16.59
CA ARG A 71 1.86 16.04 -17.00
C ARG A 71 3.05 16.72 -16.36
N TYR A 72 3.83 15.95 -15.62
CA TYR A 72 5.14 16.41 -15.15
C TYR A 72 6.13 16.29 -16.29
N ASP A 73 6.93 17.34 -16.50
CA ASP A 73 8.05 17.37 -17.43
C ASP A 73 9.36 17.69 -16.71
N GLY A 74 10.48 17.42 -17.38
CA GLY A 74 11.83 17.66 -16.87
C GLY A 74 12.11 16.98 -15.53
N ALA A 75 12.80 17.70 -14.64
CA ALA A 75 13.33 17.14 -13.39
C ALA A 75 12.27 16.54 -12.46
N VAL A 76 11.02 17.02 -12.49
CA VAL A 76 9.94 16.47 -11.64
C VAL A 76 9.47 15.12 -12.17
N ALA A 77 9.43 14.94 -13.50
CA ALA A 77 9.12 13.66 -14.12
C ALA A 77 10.20 12.61 -13.78
N ASP A 78 11.47 13.00 -13.90
CA ASP A 78 12.61 12.14 -13.62
C ASP A 78 12.60 11.67 -12.16
N GLN A 79 12.40 12.58 -11.21
CA GLN A 79 12.33 12.25 -9.79
C GLN A 79 11.15 11.31 -9.45
N ARG A 80 10.00 11.49 -10.12
CA ARG A 80 8.86 10.58 -9.97
C ARG A 80 9.19 9.19 -10.50
N GLN A 81 9.81 9.11 -11.67
CA GLN A 81 10.21 7.84 -12.27
C GLN A 81 11.20 7.09 -11.36
N GLU A 82 12.24 7.77 -10.86
CA GLU A 82 13.20 7.19 -9.91
C GLU A 82 12.51 6.67 -8.64
N THR A 83 11.54 7.41 -8.11
CA THR A 83 10.78 7.00 -6.92
C THR A 83 9.94 5.75 -7.19
N THR A 84 9.30 5.68 -8.37
CA THR A 84 8.53 4.51 -8.81
C THR A 84 9.44 3.29 -9.00
N ASP A 85 10.59 3.45 -9.66
CA ASP A 85 11.54 2.37 -9.89
C ASP A 85 12.11 1.84 -8.56
N ALA A 86 12.44 2.73 -7.62
CA ALA A 86 12.89 2.34 -6.29
C ALA A 86 11.81 1.61 -5.48
N LEU A 87 10.52 1.94 -5.66
CA LEU A 87 9.43 1.19 -5.07
C LEU A 87 9.31 -0.20 -5.69
N LEU A 88 9.29 -0.29 -7.03
CA LEU A 88 9.19 -1.55 -7.75
C LEU A 88 10.35 -2.48 -7.39
N MET A 89 11.59 -1.98 -7.36
CA MET A 89 12.76 -2.77 -6.97
C MET A 89 12.67 -3.27 -5.53
N ARG A 90 12.12 -2.49 -4.59
CA ARG A 90 11.91 -2.95 -3.20
C ARG A 90 10.88 -4.08 -3.11
N VAL A 91 9.80 -3.99 -3.89
CA VAL A 91 8.74 -5.00 -3.92
C VAL A 91 9.22 -6.28 -4.63
N LEU A 92 9.85 -6.12 -5.80
CA LEU A 92 10.30 -7.22 -6.64
C LEU A 92 11.63 -7.83 -6.18
N ARG A 93 12.29 -7.27 -5.15
CA ARG A 93 13.57 -7.74 -4.62
C ARG A 93 13.58 -9.25 -4.40
N ILE A 94 12.48 -9.82 -3.92
CA ILE A 94 12.38 -11.26 -3.61
C ILE A 94 12.56 -12.17 -4.85
N LEU A 95 12.25 -11.67 -6.05
CA LEU A 95 12.41 -12.41 -7.30
C LEU A 95 13.82 -12.29 -7.88
N ILE A 96 14.57 -11.29 -7.43
CA ILE A 96 15.90 -10.92 -7.94
C ILE A 96 16.98 -11.28 -6.91
N ASP A 97 16.62 -11.65 -5.68
CA ASP A 97 17.55 -12.01 -4.62
C ASP A 97 18.28 -13.32 -4.98
N PRO A 98 19.61 -13.28 -5.22
CA PRO A 98 20.38 -14.45 -5.62
C PRO A 98 20.44 -15.53 -4.52
N ARG A 99 20.08 -15.22 -3.27
CA ARG A 99 20.00 -16.20 -2.18
C ARG A 99 18.79 -17.14 -2.33
N ALA A 100 17.69 -16.66 -2.89
CA ALA A 100 16.50 -17.48 -3.16
C ALA A 100 16.76 -18.53 -4.25
N GLN A 101 17.70 -18.27 -5.17
CA GLN A 101 18.12 -19.21 -6.21
C GLN A 101 19.14 -20.26 -5.71
N ALA A 102 19.77 -20.03 -4.56
CA ALA A 102 20.73 -20.96 -3.98
C ALA A 102 20.08 -22.10 -3.17
N GLU A 103 18.79 -21.99 -2.88
CA GLU A 103 18.00 -22.93 -2.07
C GLU A 103 16.97 -23.75 -2.89
N SER A 104 16.92 -23.56 -4.22
CA SER A 104 16.06 -24.31 -5.17
C SER A 104 16.86 -25.29 -6.02
#